data_AF-A0A447MXP6-F1
#
_entry.id   AF-A0A447MXP6-F1
#
_cell.length_a   1.000
_cell.length_b   1.000
_cell.length_c   1.000
_cell.angle_alpha   90.00
_cell.angle_beta   90.00
_cell.angle_gamma   90.00
#
_symmetry.space_group_name_H-M   'P 1'
#
loop_
_entity.id
_entity.type
_entity.pdbx_description
1 polymer ?
#
loop_
_entity_poly.entity_id
_entity_poly.type
_entity_poly.pdbx_seq_one_letter_code
_entity_poly.pdbx_strand_id
1 'polypeptide(L)'
;MVLGHNHPAIRNAVIEAAERGLSFGAPTEMEVKMAELVTNLVPTMDMVRMVNSGTEATMSAIRLARGFTGRDKIIKFEGCYHGHADCLLVKAGSGALTLGQPNSPGVPADFAKHTLTCTYNDLTSVRAAFEQYPQEIACIIVEPVAGNMNCVPPLPEFLPGLRALCDEFGALLIIDEVMTGFRVALAGAQDYYGVVPDLTCLG
;
A
#
# COMPACT_ATOMS: atom_id res chain seq x y z
N MET A 1 -0.07 19.13 -3.50
CA MET A 1 -1.48 19.24 -3.95
C MET A 1 -1.53 19.20 -5.47
N VAL A 2 -2.34 18.31 -6.07
CA VAL A 2 -2.44 18.18 -7.54
C VAL A 2 -3.03 19.42 -8.23
N LEU A 3 -3.91 20.16 -7.53
CA LEU A 3 -4.54 21.40 -8.01
C LEU A 3 -3.85 22.69 -7.53
N GLY A 4 -2.62 22.58 -7.00
CA GLY A 4 -1.92 23.72 -6.40
C GLY A 4 -2.44 24.13 -5.02
N HIS A 5 -1.80 25.13 -4.41
CA HIS A 5 -2.14 25.60 -3.06
C HIS A 5 -3.33 26.56 -3.07
N ASN A 6 -4.17 26.49 -2.02
CA ASN A 6 -5.30 27.41 -1.82
C ASN A 6 -6.29 27.49 -3.00
N HIS A 7 -6.56 26.35 -3.64
CA HIS A 7 -7.53 26.28 -4.74
C HIS A 7 -8.92 26.76 -4.25
N PRO A 8 -9.54 27.76 -4.91
CA PRO A 8 -10.72 28.44 -4.37
C PRO A 8 -11.91 27.51 -4.14
N ALA A 9 -12.13 26.53 -5.03
CA ALA A 9 -13.21 25.55 -4.87
C ALA A 9 -13.03 24.67 -3.61
N ILE A 10 -11.79 24.25 -3.31
CA ILE A 10 -11.48 23.42 -2.13
C ILE A 10 -11.65 24.25 -0.87
N ARG A 11 -11.06 25.45 -0.84
CA ARG A 11 -11.16 26.36 0.31
C ARG A 11 -12.61 26.64 0.67
N ASN A 12 -13.43 27.00 -0.32
CA ASN A 12 -14.83 27.35 -0.08
C ASN A 12 -15.62 26.13 0.45
N ALA A 13 -15.41 24.93 -0.11
CA ALA A 13 -16.04 23.71 0.38
C ALA A 13 -15.65 23.37 1.83
N VAL A 14 -14.39 23.61 2.22
CA VAL A 14 -13.91 23.43 3.60
C VAL A 14 -14.58 24.40 4.56
N ILE A 15 -14.70 25.69 4.18
CA ILE A 15 -15.37 26.71 5.01
C ILE A 15 -16.85 26.34 5.23
N GLU A 16 -17.56 25.98 4.16
CA GLU A 16 -18.97 25.57 4.24
C GLU A 16 -19.18 24.30 5.07
N ALA A 17 -18.24 23.35 5.03
CA ALA A 17 -18.28 22.18 5.90
C ALA A 17 -18.07 22.56 7.37
N ALA A 18 -17.10 23.42 7.67
CA ALA A 18 -16.78 23.83 9.04
C ALA A 18 -17.92 24.58 9.74
N GLU A 19 -18.72 25.36 8.99
CA GLU A 19 -19.92 26.04 9.51
C GLU A 19 -20.98 25.06 10.05
N ARG A 20 -21.00 23.82 9.56
CA ARG A 20 -21.93 22.77 10.00
C ARG A 20 -21.41 21.95 11.18
N GLY A 21 -20.15 22.12 11.58
CA GLY A 21 -19.47 21.36 12.62
C GLY A 21 -18.23 20.61 12.10
N LEU A 22 -17.25 20.40 12.98
CA LEU A 22 -15.94 19.83 12.61
C LEU A 22 -15.92 18.29 12.60
N SER A 23 -16.73 17.63 13.43
CA SER A 23 -16.83 16.17 13.51
C SER A 23 -18.11 15.77 14.28
N PHE A 24 -18.73 14.66 13.90
CA PHE A 24 -20.04 14.22 14.43
C PHE A 24 -20.02 12.86 15.13
N GLY A 25 -19.00 12.03 14.93
CA GLY A 25 -18.94 10.68 15.52
C GLY A 25 -20.02 9.71 15.03
N ALA A 26 -20.70 10.04 13.92
CA ALA A 26 -21.77 9.25 13.31
C ALA A 26 -21.67 9.35 11.78
N PRO A 27 -22.25 8.39 11.03
CA PRO A 27 -22.20 8.40 9.57
C PRO A 27 -22.86 9.64 8.96
N THR A 28 -22.29 10.08 7.83
CA THR A 28 -22.77 11.20 7.03
C THR A 28 -22.94 10.79 5.57
N GLU A 29 -23.82 11.50 4.85
CA GLU A 29 -24.00 11.31 3.40
C GLU A 29 -22.69 11.58 2.61
N MET A 30 -21.77 12.41 3.15
CA MET A 30 -20.51 12.73 2.46
C MET A 30 -19.55 11.56 2.41
N GLU A 31 -19.57 10.69 3.42
CA GLU A 31 -18.80 9.46 3.40
C GLU A 31 -19.29 8.52 2.29
N VAL A 32 -20.61 8.45 2.06
CA VAL A 32 -21.19 7.65 0.96
C VAL A 32 -20.80 8.22 -0.39
N LYS A 33 -20.97 9.53 -0.61
CA LYS A 33 -20.58 10.18 -1.87
C LYS A 33 -19.09 10.04 -2.17
N MET A 34 -18.24 10.14 -1.14
CA MET A 34 -16.80 9.94 -1.30
C MET A 34 -16.49 8.49 -1.68
N ALA A 35 -17.11 7.52 -1.00
CA ALA A 35 -16.92 6.11 -1.31
C ALA A 35 -17.31 5.80 -2.76
N GLU A 36 -18.50 6.22 -3.19
CA GLU A 36 -18.99 6.04 -4.57
C GLU A 36 -18.06 6.71 -5.59
N LEU A 37 -17.60 7.94 -5.32
CA LEU A 37 -16.69 8.64 -6.22
C LEU A 37 -15.36 7.88 -6.39
N VAL A 38 -14.78 7.41 -5.29
CA VAL A 38 -13.52 6.67 -5.33
C VAL A 38 -13.66 5.36 -6.10
N THR A 39 -14.70 4.56 -5.81
CA THR A 39 -14.91 3.27 -6.48
C THR A 39 -15.28 3.45 -7.96
N ASN A 40 -15.93 4.55 -8.33
CA ASN A 40 -16.20 4.89 -9.74
C ASN A 40 -14.92 5.30 -10.50
N LEU A 41 -13.99 5.99 -9.84
CA LEU A 41 -12.73 6.44 -10.45
C LEU A 41 -11.68 5.33 -10.51
N VAL A 42 -11.67 4.41 -9.53
CA VAL A 42 -10.72 3.31 -9.41
C VAL A 42 -11.51 1.99 -9.40
N PRO A 43 -11.86 1.43 -10.57
CA PRO A 43 -12.82 0.34 -10.69
C PRO A 43 -12.35 -1.01 -10.12
N THR A 44 -11.09 -1.12 -9.73
CA THR A 44 -10.54 -2.26 -8.99
C THR A 44 -10.95 -2.25 -7.51
N MET A 45 -11.53 -1.15 -7.01
CA MET A 45 -12.03 -1.04 -5.64
C MET A 45 -13.55 -1.26 -5.60
N ASP A 46 -13.98 -2.45 -5.19
CA ASP A 46 -15.42 -2.74 -4.97
C ASP A 46 -15.96 -2.06 -3.71
N MET A 47 -15.11 -1.92 -2.68
CA MET A 47 -15.44 -1.33 -1.39
C MET A 47 -14.26 -0.52 -0.86
N VAL A 48 -14.54 0.53 -0.12
CA VAL A 48 -13.51 1.39 0.49
C VAL A 48 -13.78 1.65 1.97
N ARG A 49 -12.71 1.92 2.71
CA ARG A 49 -12.74 2.35 4.11
C ARG A 49 -11.87 3.60 4.26
N MET A 50 -12.49 4.70 4.69
CA MET A 50 -11.76 5.92 5.02
C MET A 50 -11.04 5.76 6.36
N VAL A 51 -9.81 6.27 6.42
CA VAL A 51 -8.93 6.33 7.59
C VAL A 51 -8.21 7.68 7.59
N ASN A 52 -7.42 7.99 8.63
CA ASN A 52 -6.83 9.31 8.84
C ASN A 52 -5.44 9.48 8.21
N SER A 53 -4.80 8.40 7.75
CA SER A 53 -3.49 8.49 7.09
C SER A 53 -3.18 7.29 6.19
N GLY A 54 -2.20 7.46 5.30
CA GLY A 54 -1.62 6.35 4.55
C GLY A 54 -1.03 5.25 5.45
N THR A 55 -0.46 5.60 6.61
CA THR A 55 0.03 4.59 7.58
C THR A 55 -1.11 3.73 8.14
N GLU A 56 -2.26 4.33 8.40
CA GLU A 56 -3.45 3.60 8.85
C GLU A 56 -4.03 2.72 7.73
N ALA A 57 -3.97 3.19 6.49
CA ALA A 57 -4.43 2.45 5.32
C ALA A 57 -3.58 1.19 5.12
N THR A 58 -2.26 1.32 5.11
CA THR A 58 -1.33 0.20 4.89
C THR A 58 -1.37 -0.81 6.03
N MET A 59 -1.45 -0.37 7.30
CA MET A 59 -1.61 -1.32 8.42
C MET A 59 -2.94 -2.08 8.34
N SER A 60 -4.00 -1.45 7.85
CA SER A 60 -5.32 -2.07 7.72
C SER A 60 -5.34 -3.06 6.57
N ALA A 61 -4.75 -2.71 5.42
CA ALA A 61 -4.63 -3.58 4.27
C ALA A 61 -3.77 -4.83 4.57
N ILE A 62 -2.63 -4.66 5.25
CA ILE A 62 -1.78 -5.78 5.68
C ILE A 62 -2.53 -6.67 6.68
N ARG A 63 -3.24 -6.09 7.65
CA ARG A 63 -4.05 -6.86 8.61
C ARG A 63 -5.16 -7.64 7.89
N LEU A 64 -5.82 -7.04 6.91
CA LEU A 64 -6.84 -7.69 6.11
C LEU A 64 -6.24 -8.86 5.31
N ALA A 65 -5.10 -8.67 4.66
CA ALA A 65 -4.42 -9.71 3.90
C ALA A 65 -4.02 -10.91 4.78
N ARG A 66 -3.46 -10.65 5.96
CA ARG A 66 -3.15 -11.69 6.96
C ARG A 66 -4.41 -12.44 7.39
N GLY A 67 -5.47 -11.71 7.73
CA GLY A 67 -6.75 -12.31 8.14
C GLY A 67 -7.41 -13.14 7.04
N PHE A 68 -7.34 -12.69 5.79
CA PHE A 68 -7.92 -13.38 4.64
C PHE A 68 -7.17 -14.67 4.29
N THR A 69 -5.84 -14.61 4.29
CA THR A 69 -4.99 -15.74 3.88
C THR A 69 -4.68 -16.71 5.03
N GLY A 70 -4.80 -16.28 6.29
CA GLY A 70 -4.34 -17.04 7.45
C GLY A 70 -2.82 -17.13 7.57
N ARG A 71 -2.08 -16.23 6.92
CA ARG A 71 -0.61 -16.24 6.81
C ARG A 71 -0.01 -15.02 7.50
N ASP A 72 1.22 -15.15 7.99
CA ASP A 72 1.83 -14.10 8.81
C ASP A 72 2.80 -13.19 8.05
N LYS A 73 3.52 -13.72 7.05
CA LYS A 73 4.60 -12.97 6.41
C LYS A 73 4.10 -11.99 5.37
N ILE A 74 4.83 -10.89 5.19
CA ILE A 74 4.63 -9.95 4.09
C ILE A 74 5.94 -9.75 3.34
N ILE A 75 5.85 -9.42 2.05
CA ILE A 75 6.97 -8.90 1.26
C ILE A 75 6.77 -7.40 1.08
N LYS A 76 7.83 -6.63 1.34
CA LYS A 76 7.98 -5.23 0.91
C LYS A 76 9.28 -5.03 0.16
N PHE A 77 9.49 -3.85 -0.40
CA PHE A 77 10.71 -3.55 -1.16
C PHE A 77 11.63 -2.58 -0.42
N GLU A 78 12.94 -2.76 -0.55
CA GLU A 78 13.91 -1.77 -0.09
C GLU A 78 13.71 -0.44 -0.82
N GLY A 79 13.80 0.67 -0.08
CA GLY A 79 13.56 2.02 -0.58
C GLY A 79 12.08 2.44 -0.64
N CYS A 80 11.14 1.48 -0.62
CA CYS A 80 9.71 1.79 -0.47
C CYS A 80 9.35 2.12 0.99
N TYR A 81 8.39 3.02 1.17
CA TYR A 81 7.87 3.43 2.46
C TYR A 81 6.33 3.39 2.49
N HIS A 82 5.80 2.66 3.45
CA HIS A 82 4.37 2.38 3.61
C HIS A 82 3.85 2.89 4.97
N GLY A 83 4.48 3.91 5.53
CA GLY A 83 4.22 4.35 6.91
C GLY A 83 5.17 3.73 7.94
N HIS A 84 4.96 4.12 9.20
CA HIS A 84 5.85 3.78 10.32
C HIS A 84 5.24 2.77 11.30
N ALA A 85 4.32 1.91 10.85
CA ALA A 85 3.90 0.78 11.66
C ALA A 85 5.11 -0.16 11.92
N ASP A 86 5.23 -0.70 13.13
CA ASP A 86 6.43 -1.42 13.56
C ASP A 86 6.86 -2.54 12.59
N CYS A 87 5.92 -3.30 12.02
CA CYS A 87 6.24 -4.37 11.09
C CYS A 87 6.78 -3.88 9.73
N LEU A 88 6.72 -2.58 9.43
CA LEU A 88 7.26 -1.97 8.21
C LEU A 88 8.63 -1.32 8.45
N LEU A 89 9.00 -1.06 9.71
CA LEU A 89 10.30 -0.52 10.12
C LEU A 89 11.37 -1.61 10.15
N VAL A 90 11.56 -2.26 9.00
CA VAL A 90 12.36 -3.46 8.82
C VAL A 90 13.31 -3.31 7.64
N LYS A 91 14.58 -3.66 7.85
CA LYS A 91 15.58 -3.82 6.79
C LYS A 91 15.82 -5.30 6.50
N ALA A 92 16.42 -5.59 5.35
CA ALA A 92 16.88 -6.95 5.05
C ALA A 92 17.83 -7.45 6.14
N GLY A 93 17.69 -8.72 6.54
CA GLY A 93 18.62 -9.37 7.45
C GLY A 93 19.99 -9.57 6.81
N SER A 94 21.05 -9.63 7.62
CA SER A 94 22.41 -9.83 7.11
C SER A 94 22.71 -11.30 6.79
N GLY A 95 23.18 -11.59 5.58
CA GLY A 95 23.71 -12.91 5.20
C GLY A 95 22.62 -13.99 5.07
N ALA A 96 22.86 -15.18 5.64
CA ALA A 96 21.93 -16.31 5.60
C ALA A 96 20.66 -16.12 6.47
N LEU A 97 20.62 -15.06 7.29
CA LEU A 97 19.45 -14.69 8.08
C LEU A 97 18.51 -13.87 7.21
N THR A 98 17.61 -14.57 6.52
CA THR A 98 16.56 -13.99 5.66
C THR A 98 15.40 -13.36 6.44
N LEU A 99 15.45 -13.44 7.78
CA LEU A 99 14.46 -12.82 8.66
C LEU A 99 14.71 -11.31 8.77
N GLY A 100 13.62 -10.53 8.72
CA GLY A 100 13.67 -9.09 8.87
C GLY A 100 14.29 -8.65 10.19
N GLN A 101 15.11 -7.60 10.15
CA GLN A 101 15.65 -6.95 11.34
C GLN A 101 15.07 -5.54 11.50
N PRO A 102 14.78 -5.10 12.73
CA PRO A 102 14.39 -3.72 12.98
C PRO A 102 15.41 -2.73 12.39
N ASN A 103 14.91 -1.67 11.73
CA ASN A 103 15.75 -0.61 11.18
C ASN A 103 15.78 0.66 12.06
N SER A 104 14.96 0.72 13.10
CA SER A 104 14.91 1.79 14.10
C SER A 104 14.95 1.21 15.52
N PRO A 105 15.64 1.86 16.47
CA PRO A 105 15.44 1.59 17.90
C PRO A 105 13.96 1.71 18.29
N GLY A 106 13.55 0.98 19.32
CA GLY A 106 12.17 0.98 19.83
C GLY A 106 11.26 -0.07 19.22
N VAL A 107 11.65 -0.74 18.14
CA VAL A 107 10.89 -1.83 17.52
C VAL A 107 11.42 -3.19 18.02
N PRO A 108 10.60 -4.01 18.72
CA PRO A 108 11.00 -5.35 19.13
C PRO A 108 11.31 -6.26 17.94
N ALA A 109 12.29 -7.16 18.08
CA ALA A 109 12.67 -8.09 17.02
C ALA A 109 11.49 -8.98 16.55
N ASP A 110 10.58 -9.32 17.45
CA ASP A 110 9.37 -10.10 17.14
C ASP A 110 8.44 -9.43 16.13
N PHE A 111 8.48 -8.10 16.02
CA PHE A 111 7.65 -7.36 15.08
C PHE A 111 8.28 -7.30 13.67
N ALA A 112 9.58 -7.58 13.56
CA ALA A 112 10.31 -7.55 12.28
C ALA A 112 10.38 -8.92 11.58
N LYS A 113 10.31 -10.03 12.32
CA LYS A 113 10.55 -11.39 11.79
C LYS A 113 9.56 -11.85 10.71
N HIS A 114 8.40 -11.21 10.62
CA HIS A 114 7.36 -11.52 9.63
C HIS A 114 7.39 -10.59 8.40
N THR A 115 8.41 -9.76 8.27
CA THR A 115 8.55 -8.84 7.14
C THR A 115 9.80 -9.18 6.35
N LEU A 116 9.57 -9.63 5.12
CA LEU A 116 10.61 -9.93 4.15
C LEU A 116 10.85 -8.67 3.31
N THR A 117 12.12 -8.30 3.11
CA THR A 117 12.49 -7.17 2.26
C THR A 117 13.16 -7.69 1.00
N CYS A 118 12.51 -7.50 -0.14
CA CYS A 118 13.01 -7.81 -1.48
C CYS A 118 13.55 -6.55 -2.16
N THR A 119 14.20 -6.71 -3.30
CA THR A 119 14.77 -5.61 -4.09
C THR A 119 13.73 -5.11 -5.10
N TYR A 120 13.44 -3.81 -5.09
CA TYR A 120 12.53 -3.21 -6.07
C TYR A 120 13.04 -3.44 -7.49
N ASN A 121 12.16 -3.72 -8.46
CA ASN A 121 12.52 -4.12 -9.83
C ASN A 121 13.27 -5.46 -9.99
N ASP A 122 13.38 -6.30 -8.96
CA ASP A 122 13.97 -7.64 -9.05
C ASP A 122 12.98 -8.75 -8.68
N LEU A 123 12.32 -9.33 -9.70
CA LEU A 123 11.40 -10.45 -9.53
C LEU A 123 12.07 -11.73 -9.04
N THR A 124 13.38 -11.90 -9.27
CA THR A 124 14.12 -13.07 -8.80
C THR A 124 14.17 -13.09 -7.29
N SER A 125 14.40 -11.92 -6.67
CA SER A 125 14.38 -11.78 -5.20
C SER A 125 13.01 -12.13 -4.60
N VAL A 126 11.92 -11.79 -5.30
CA VAL A 126 10.55 -12.06 -4.86
C VAL A 126 10.22 -13.55 -5.00
N ARG A 127 10.54 -14.16 -6.15
CA ARG A 127 10.35 -15.61 -6.36
C ARG A 127 11.13 -16.42 -5.34
N ALA A 128 12.38 -16.08 -5.08
CA ALA A 128 13.19 -16.75 -4.07
C ALA A 128 12.56 -16.68 -2.67
N ALA A 129 11.95 -15.55 -2.29
CA ALA A 129 11.24 -15.41 -1.02
C ALA A 129 9.99 -16.34 -0.95
N PHE A 130 9.23 -16.43 -2.03
CA PHE A 130 8.09 -17.36 -2.11
C PHE A 130 8.50 -18.83 -2.07
N GLU A 131 9.57 -19.21 -2.78
CA GLU A 131 10.10 -20.58 -2.79
C GLU A 131 10.67 -20.97 -1.42
N GLN A 132 11.26 -20.03 -0.69
CA GLN A 132 11.78 -20.28 0.64
C GLN A 132 10.68 -20.38 1.71
N TYR A 133 9.63 -19.56 1.58
CA TYR A 133 8.52 -19.49 2.54
C TYR A 133 7.18 -19.82 1.86
N PRO A 134 7.05 -21.03 1.29
CA PRO A 134 5.86 -21.39 0.54
C PRO A 134 4.66 -21.36 1.49
N GLN A 135 3.57 -20.72 1.06
CA GLN A 135 2.31 -20.63 1.80
C GLN A 135 2.39 -19.84 3.14
N GLU A 136 3.51 -19.20 3.48
CA GLU A 136 3.62 -18.35 4.68
C GLU A 136 3.42 -16.85 4.40
N ILE A 137 3.43 -16.44 3.13
CA ILE A 137 3.32 -15.04 2.71
C ILE A 137 1.87 -14.69 2.42
N ALA A 138 1.34 -13.74 3.20
CA ALA A 138 -0.01 -13.19 3.08
C ALA A 138 -0.13 -12.23 1.90
N CYS A 139 0.86 -11.35 1.73
CA CYS A 139 0.81 -10.33 0.69
C CYS A 139 2.18 -9.80 0.28
N ILE A 140 2.21 -9.22 -0.92
CA ILE A 140 3.21 -8.25 -1.35
C ILE A 140 2.60 -6.86 -1.16
N ILE A 141 3.34 -5.90 -0.60
CA ILE A 141 3.00 -4.47 -0.63
C ILE A 141 4.07 -3.70 -1.42
N VAL A 142 3.63 -2.85 -2.35
CA VAL A 142 4.52 -2.15 -3.29
C VAL A 142 4.02 -0.75 -3.64
N GLU A 143 4.92 0.23 -3.70
CA GLU A 143 4.65 1.50 -4.40
C GLU A 143 4.76 1.21 -5.91
N PRO A 144 3.72 1.42 -6.74
CA PRO A 144 3.76 1.05 -8.15
C PRO A 144 4.75 1.90 -8.95
N VAL A 145 4.97 3.14 -8.50
CA VAL A 145 6.14 3.96 -8.82
C VAL A 145 6.73 4.35 -7.48
N ALA A 146 7.93 3.88 -7.16
CA ALA A 146 8.56 4.25 -5.89
C ALA A 146 8.84 5.77 -5.89
N GLY A 147 8.41 6.45 -4.82
CA GLY A 147 8.66 7.88 -4.62
C GLY A 147 9.57 8.18 -3.43
N ASN A 148 9.67 7.26 -2.47
CA ASN A 148 10.41 7.47 -1.22
C ASN A 148 11.92 7.19 -1.34
N MET A 149 12.35 6.56 -2.44
CA MET A 149 13.76 6.45 -2.84
C MET A 149 14.06 7.31 -4.07
N ASN A 150 13.45 8.50 -4.11
CA ASN A 150 13.27 9.32 -5.31
C ASN A 150 12.25 8.68 -6.27
N CYS A 151 12.00 9.29 -7.43
CA CYS A 151 11.07 8.78 -8.43
C CYS A 151 11.74 7.65 -9.24
N VAL A 152 11.35 6.40 -8.97
CA VAL A 152 11.86 5.21 -9.65
C VAL A 152 10.69 4.43 -10.27
N PRO A 153 10.43 4.61 -11.58
CA PRO A 153 9.42 3.82 -12.30
C PRO A 153 9.71 2.31 -12.27
N PRO A 154 8.66 1.48 -12.36
CA PRO A 154 8.84 0.03 -12.46
C PRO A 154 9.44 -0.34 -13.82
N LEU A 155 10.22 -1.42 -13.85
CA LEU A 155 10.53 -2.09 -15.12
C LEU A 155 9.25 -2.69 -15.71
N PRO A 156 9.14 -2.83 -17.05
CA PRO A 156 7.90 -3.26 -17.71
C PRO A 156 7.30 -4.55 -17.14
N GLU A 157 8.14 -5.53 -16.81
CA GLU A 157 7.71 -6.83 -16.32
C GLU A 157 7.46 -6.86 -14.81
N PHE A 158 7.83 -5.82 -14.07
CA PHE A 158 7.86 -5.87 -12.61
C PHE A 158 6.45 -6.01 -12.01
N LEU A 159 5.55 -5.05 -12.27
CA LEU A 159 4.19 -5.11 -11.70
C LEU A 159 3.37 -6.31 -12.20
N PRO A 160 3.37 -6.66 -13.51
CA PRO A 160 2.74 -7.89 -13.99
C PRO A 160 3.34 -9.15 -13.37
N GLY A 161 4.66 -9.18 -13.18
CA GLY A 161 5.35 -10.29 -12.52
C GLY A 161 4.98 -10.44 -11.05
N LEU A 162 4.81 -9.33 -10.31
CA LEU A 162 4.33 -9.38 -8.93
C LEU A 162 2.91 -9.93 -8.84
N ARG A 163 2.02 -9.51 -9.76
CA ARG A 163 0.67 -10.04 -9.87
C ARG A 163 0.68 -11.55 -10.12
N ALA A 164 1.43 -12.00 -11.11
CA ALA A 164 1.56 -13.42 -11.45
C ALA A 164 2.10 -14.26 -10.27
N LEU A 165 3.10 -13.75 -9.54
CA LEU A 165 3.61 -14.42 -8.34
C LEU A 165 2.58 -14.48 -7.21
N CYS A 166 1.80 -13.40 -6.99
CA CYS A 166 0.72 -13.43 -6.02
C CYS A 166 -0.33 -14.50 -6.38
N ASP A 167 -0.70 -14.60 -7.66
CA ASP A 167 -1.66 -15.59 -8.16
C ASP A 167 -1.12 -17.03 -8.02
N GLU A 168 0.15 -17.25 -8.37
CA GLU A 168 0.84 -18.55 -8.29
C GLU A 168 0.90 -19.06 -6.84
N PHE A 169 1.23 -18.20 -5.88
CA PHE A 169 1.44 -18.59 -4.48
C PHE A 169 0.23 -18.32 -3.57
N GLY A 170 -0.87 -17.79 -4.11
CA GLY A 170 -2.09 -17.45 -3.38
C GLY A 170 -1.87 -16.39 -2.30
N ALA A 171 -1.01 -15.39 -2.57
CA ALA A 171 -0.84 -14.20 -1.75
C ALA A 171 -1.62 -13.03 -2.36
N LEU A 172 -1.90 -12.00 -1.56
CA LEU A 172 -2.54 -10.78 -2.07
C LEU A 172 -1.51 -9.76 -2.59
N LEU A 173 -1.83 -9.07 -3.66
CA LEU A 173 -1.09 -7.90 -4.13
C LEU A 173 -1.74 -6.63 -3.57
N ILE A 174 -0.99 -5.92 -2.73
CA ILE A 174 -1.35 -4.60 -2.22
C ILE A 174 -0.54 -3.55 -2.99
N ILE A 175 -1.22 -2.67 -3.70
CA ILE A 175 -0.58 -1.50 -4.32
C ILE A 175 -0.78 -0.28 -3.40
N ASP A 176 0.33 0.29 -2.93
CA ASP A 176 0.34 1.52 -2.17
C ASP A 176 0.34 2.73 -3.12
N GLU A 177 -0.85 3.30 -3.33
CA GLU A 177 -1.09 4.46 -4.16
C GLU A 177 -1.26 5.75 -3.34
N VAL A 178 -0.74 5.80 -2.10
CA VAL A 178 -0.77 7.02 -1.28
C VAL A 178 -0.13 8.22 -2.02
N MET A 179 0.93 7.98 -2.82
CA MET A 179 1.56 9.05 -3.61
C MET A 179 1.09 9.08 -5.07
N THR A 180 0.88 7.92 -5.67
CA THR A 180 0.63 7.76 -7.11
C THR A 180 -0.85 7.87 -7.49
N GLY A 181 -1.76 7.61 -6.54
CA GLY A 181 -3.21 7.68 -6.72
C GLY A 181 -3.65 9.07 -7.13
N PHE A 182 -4.50 9.14 -8.16
CA PHE A 182 -4.98 10.40 -8.76
C PHE A 182 -3.87 11.35 -9.23
N ARG A 183 -2.62 10.87 -9.35
CA ARG A 183 -1.44 11.66 -9.73
C ARG A 183 -0.78 11.13 -10.99
N VAL A 184 -0.48 9.84 -11.03
CA VAL A 184 0.13 9.20 -12.21
C VAL A 184 -0.89 9.11 -13.34
N ALA A 185 -2.10 8.67 -13.01
CA ALA A 185 -3.28 8.76 -13.84
C ALA A 185 -4.52 8.97 -12.95
N LEU A 186 -5.68 9.26 -13.56
CA LEU A 186 -6.92 9.48 -12.83
C LEU A 186 -7.31 8.27 -11.98
N ALA A 187 -7.18 7.06 -12.53
CA ALA A 187 -7.44 5.81 -11.84
C ALA A 187 -6.20 5.21 -11.14
N GLY A 188 -5.15 6.02 -10.93
CA GLY A 188 -3.89 5.60 -10.29
C GLY A 188 -2.89 4.97 -11.26
N ALA A 189 -1.72 4.64 -10.73
CA ALA A 189 -0.67 3.94 -11.47
C ALA A 189 -1.07 2.51 -11.85
N GLN A 190 -1.96 1.88 -11.08
CA GLN A 190 -2.49 0.56 -11.42
C GLN A 190 -3.19 0.53 -12.79
N ASP A 191 -3.97 1.56 -13.11
CA ASP A 191 -4.61 1.74 -14.43
C ASP A 191 -3.56 2.07 -15.50
N TYR A 192 -2.64 3.00 -15.19
CA TYR A 192 -1.58 3.39 -16.13
C TYR A 192 -0.70 2.22 -16.58
N TYR A 193 -0.37 1.29 -15.67
CA TYR A 193 0.45 0.11 -15.95
C TYR A 193 -0.38 -1.15 -16.25
N GLY A 194 -1.72 -1.06 -16.23
CA GLY A 194 -2.61 -2.20 -16.53
C GLY A 194 -2.46 -3.37 -15.56
N VAL A 195 -2.24 -3.11 -14.27
CA VAL A 195 -2.13 -4.13 -13.23
C VAL A 195 -3.31 -4.05 -12.26
N VAL A 196 -3.93 -5.18 -11.94
CA VAL A 196 -5.08 -5.25 -11.03
C VAL A 196 -4.61 -5.77 -9.66
N PRO A 197 -4.57 -4.93 -8.61
CA PRO A 197 -4.27 -5.37 -7.25
C PRO A 197 -5.48 -6.02 -6.57
N ASP A 198 -5.24 -6.74 -5.48
CA ASP A 198 -6.30 -7.22 -4.60
C ASP A 198 -6.74 -6.13 -3.60
N LEU A 199 -5.80 -5.28 -3.17
CA LEU A 199 -6.06 -4.15 -2.27
C LEU A 199 -5.25 -2.94 -2.73
N THR A 200 -5.79 -1.74 -2.50
CA THR A 200 -5.08 -0.49 -2.76
C THR A 200 -5.14 0.43 -1.55
N CYS A 201 -4.03 1.08 -1.21
CA CYS A 201 -3.97 2.13 -0.19
C CYS A 201 -3.94 3.50 -0.87
N LEU A 202 -4.69 4.49 -0.36
CA LEU A 202 -4.78 5.85 -0.89
C LEU A 202 -4.46 6.89 0.20
N GLY A 203 -4.12 8.12 -0.20
CA GLY A 203 -3.86 9.25 0.69
C GLY A 203 -3.80 10.61 0.00
#